data_AF-A0A7S3WT28-F1
#
_entry.id   AF-A0A7S3WT28-F1
#
_cell.length_a   1.000
_cell.length_b   1.000
_cell.length_c   1.000
_cell.angle_alpha   90.00
_cell.angle_beta   90.00
_cell.angle_gamma   90.00
#
_symmetry.space_group_name_H-M   'P 1'
#
loop_
_entity.id
_entity.type
_entity.pdbx_description
1 polymer ?
#
loop_
_entity_poly.entity_id
_entity_poly.type
_entity_poly.pdbx_seq_one_letter_code
_entity_poly.pdbx_strand_id
1 'polypeptide(L)'
;ADRREDGDCFIPPDTSASHVAKLHDLVKEEAVMRQRRQDHFLSKGFVMDDAGPIFPASWTSSVEIAHGQTSRKSLAGAVAAAKLDVRPDFAAEASLLEKVLPTATPIFDMSTEDDIRYCIYRF
;
A
#
# COMPACT_ATOMS: atom_id res chain seq x y z
N ALA A 1 20.63 -30.51 1.32
CA ALA A 1 19.64 -30.88 2.36
C ALA A 1 20.05 -30.13 3.61
N ASP A 2 19.50 -28.91 3.79
CA ASP A 2 19.99 -27.92 4.76
C ASP A 2 19.54 -28.19 6.21
N ARG A 3 18.51 -29.01 6.44
CA ARG A 3 17.95 -29.29 7.78
C ARG A 3 18.42 -30.58 8.45
N ARG A 4 19.53 -31.18 8.00
CA ARG A 4 20.05 -32.41 8.61
C ARG A 4 20.61 -32.19 10.02
N GLU A 5 20.99 -30.97 10.34
CA GLU A 5 21.60 -30.59 11.62
C GLU A 5 20.55 -30.30 12.71
N ASP A 6 19.28 -30.16 12.33
CA ASP A 6 18.17 -29.83 13.25
C ASP A 6 17.79 -31.00 14.17
N GLY A 7 18.18 -32.23 13.83
CA GLY A 7 17.97 -33.43 14.65
C GLY A 7 16.53 -33.57 15.15
N ASP A 8 16.37 -33.67 16.47
CA ASP A 8 15.07 -33.81 17.14
C ASP A 8 14.31 -32.48 17.31
N CYS A 9 14.92 -31.33 16.97
CA CYS A 9 14.26 -30.02 17.01
C CYS A 9 13.40 -29.76 15.77
N PHE A 10 13.41 -30.66 14.78
CA PHE A 10 12.57 -30.53 13.60
C PHE A 10 11.11 -30.83 13.94
N ILE A 11 10.30 -29.77 13.98
CA ILE A 11 8.85 -29.87 14.12
C ILE A 11 8.25 -29.68 12.72
N PRO A 12 7.56 -30.69 12.15
CA PRO A 12 6.92 -30.53 10.85
C PRO A 12 5.78 -29.50 10.95
N PRO A 13 5.49 -28.76 9.87
CA PRO A 13 4.33 -27.88 9.84
C PRO A 13 3.05 -28.69 10.08
N ASP A 14 2.06 -28.10 10.76
CA ASP A 14 0.76 -28.72 10.92
C ASP A 14 0.08 -28.86 9.55
N THR A 15 -0.10 -30.09 9.09
CA THR A 15 -0.76 -30.42 7.83
C THR A 15 -2.19 -30.90 8.01
N SER A 16 -2.77 -30.72 9.20
CA SER A 16 -4.17 -31.08 9.45
C SER A 16 -5.08 -30.33 8.49
N ALA A 17 -6.13 -31.01 8.02
CA ALA A 17 -7.10 -30.42 7.10
C ALA A 17 -7.72 -29.12 7.67
N SER A 18 -7.88 -29.06 9.00
CA SER A 18 -8.39 -27.88 9.70
C SER A 18 -7.43 -26.69 9.65
N HIS A 19 -6.12 -26.92 9.79
CA HIS A 19 -5.10 -25.88 9.71
C HIS A 19 -4.96 -25.38 8.27
N VAL A 20 -4.89 -26.29 7.30
CA VAL A 20 -4.79 -25.95 5.88
C VAL A 20 -6.03 -25.18 5.40
N ALA A 21 -7.23 -25.56 5.82
CA ALA A 21 -8.45 -24.82 5.50
C ALA A 21 -8.40 -23.37 6.03
N LYS A 22 -7.97 -23.17 7.28
CA LYS A 22 -7.79 -21.83 7.86
C LYS A 22 -6.77 -20.99 7.11
N LEU A 23 -5.62 -21.57 6.73
CA LEU A 23 -4.64 -20.87 5.88
C LEU A 23 -5.27 -20.45 4.55
N HIS A 24 -6.07 -21.33 3.94
CA HIS A 24 -6.72 -21.04 2.68
C HIS A 24 -7.74 -19.91 2.79
N ASP A 25 -8.41 -19.78 3.93
CA ASP A 25 -9.35 -18.69 4.20
C ASP A 25 -8.60 -17.37 4.46
N LEU A 26 -7.52 -17.39 5.25
CA LEU A 26 -6.66 -16.22 5.47
C LEU A 26 -6.10 -15.65 4.15
N VAL A 27 -5.65 -16.52 3.24
CA VAL A 27 -5.16 -16.11 1.92
C VAL A 27 -6.27 -15.44 1.07
N LYS A 28 -7.51 -15.92 1.17
CA LYS A 28 -8.65 -15.27 0.49
C LYS A 28 -8.93 -13.89 1.09
N GLU A 29 -8.90 -13.78 2.41
CA GLU A 29 -9.09 -12.50 3.11
C GLU A 29 -8.01 -11.48 2.73
N GLU A 30 -6.75 -11.90 2.62
CA GLU A 30 -5.64 -11.07 2.14
C GLU A 30 -5.90 -10.57 0.71
N ALA A 31 -6.35 -11.46 -0.19
CA ALA A 31 -6.67 -11.09 -1.56
C ALA A 31 -7.81 -10.04 -1.63
N VAL A 32 -8.84 -10.20 -0.78
CA VAL A 32 -9.92 -9.22 -0.67
C VAL A 32 -9.41 -7.88 -0.13
N MET A 33 -8.51 -7.89 0.86
CA MET A 33 -7.90 -6.67 1.40
C MET A 33 -7.06 -5.95 0.35
N ARG A 34 -6.26 -6.70 -0.43
CA ARG A 34 -5.47 -6.18 -1.54
C ARG A 34 -6.33 -5.45 -2.57
N GLN A 35 -7.46 -6.04 -2.96
CA GLN A 35 -8.41 -5.39 -3.87
C GLN A 35 -9.00 -4.11 -3.25
N ARG A 36 -9.45 -4.16 -1.99
CA ARG A 36 -10.01 -2.98 -1.30
C ARG A 36 -9.02 -1.82 -1.20
N ARG A 37 -7.75 -2.13 -0.92
CA ARG A 37 -6.67 -1.13 -0.89
C ARG A 37 -6.49 -0.50 -2.27
N GLN A 38 -6.44 -1.31 -3.33
CA GLN A 38 -6.35 -0.80 -4.71
C GLN A 38 -7.54 0.10 -5.07
N ASP A 39 -8.77 -0.34 -4.78
CA ASP A 39 -9.98 0.42 -5.06
C ASP A 39 -10.00 1.74 -4.29
N HIS A 40 -9.60 1.73 -3.01
CA HIS A 40 -9.54 2.95 -2.20
C HIS A 40 -8.46 3.91 -2.71
N PHE A 41 -7.25 3.42 -2.99
CA PHE A 41 -6.13 4.22 -3.49
C PHE A 41 -6.46 4.93 -4.80
N LEU A 42 -7.18 4.26 -5.71
CA LEU A 42 -7.62 4.84 -6.99
C LEU A 42 -8.90 5.67 -6.87
N SER A 43 -9.52 5.71 -5.69
CA SER A 43 -10.74 6.49 -5.46
C SER A 43 -10.44 7.97 -5.27
N LYS A 44 -11.46 8.81 -5.44
CA LYS A 44 -11.39 10.24 -5.13
C LYS A 44 -11.29 10.54 -3.62
N GLY A 45 -11.48 9.53 -2.77
CA GLY A 45 -11.45 9.67 -1.31
C GLY A 45 -10.09 9.40 -0.69
N PHE A 46 -9.10 8.95 -1.47
CA PHE A 46 -7.75 8.72 -0.95
C PHE A 46 -7.05 10.04 -0.65
N VAL A 47 -6.44 10.13 0.53
CA VAL A 47 -5.63 11.27 0.97
C VAL A 47 -4.26 10.76 1.38
N MET A 48 -3.19 11.34 0.83
CA MET A 48 -1.81 10.86 1.05
C MET A 48 -1.39 10.87 2.53
N ASP A 49 -1.82 11.86 3.30
CA ASP A 49 -1.49 12.01 4.72
C ASP A 49 -2.53 11.35 5.66
N ASP A 50 -3.60 10.78 5.09
CA ASP A 50 -4.69 10.07 5.78
C ASP A 50 -5.25 8.96 4.88
N ALA A 51 -4.45 7.90 4.71
CA ALA A 51 -4.78 6.77 3.82
C ALA A 51 -5.96 5.92 4.32
N GLY A 52 -6.38 6.10 5.57
CA GLY A 52 -7.43 5.33 6.21
C GLY A 52 -6.97 3.99 6.80
N PRO A 53 -7.86 3.28 7.51
CA PRO A 53 -7.51 2.16 8.39
C PRO A 53 -7.16 0.86 7.67
N ILE A 54 -7.37 0.76 6.36
CA ILE A 54 -7.02 -0.43 5.57
C ILE A 54 -5.55 -0.43 5.12
N PHE A 55 -4.85 0.68 5.34
CA PHE A 55 -3.43 0.85 5.06
C PHE A 55 -2.61 0.80 6.37
N PRO A 56 -1.29 0.56 6.28
CA PRO A 56 -0.43 0.61 7.46
C PRO A 56 -0.56 1.96 8.16
N ALA A 57 -0.60 1.95 9.50
CA ALA A 57 -0.74 3.16 10.31
C ALA A 57 0.41 4.16 10.08
N SER A 58 1.57 3.71 9.59
CA SER A 58 2.70 4.55 9.20
C SER A 58 2.43 5.46 8.00
N TRP A 59 1.35 5.23 7.25
CA TRP A 59 0.94 6.07 6.12
C TRP A 59 0.12 7.29 6.56
N THR A 60 -0.45 7.27 7.76
CA THR A 60 -1.15 8.42 8.34
C THR A 60 -0.18 9.24 9.18
N SER A 61 -0.10 10.55 8.90
CA SER A 61 0.77 11.45 9.66
C SER A 61 0.25 11.62 11.09
N SER A 62 1.02 11.17 12.09
CA SER A 62 0.61 11.15 13.51
C SER A 62 0.74 12.48 14.25
N VAL A 63 0.70 13.62 13.55
CA VAL A 63 0.91 14.93 14.21
C VAL A 63 -0.42 15.50 14.73
N GLU A 64 -0.80 15.10 15.94
CA GLU A 64 -1.75 15.83 16.77
C GLU A 64 -1.01 17.03 17.41
N ILE A 65 -1.05 18.21 16.77
CA ILE A 65 -0.43 19.43 17.29
C ILE A 65 -1.29 20.00 18.42
N ALA A 66 -1.05 19.55 19.64
CA ALA A 66 -1.29 20.38 20.80
C ALA A 66 -0.18 21.44 20.88
N HIS A 67 -0.54 22.71 20.68
CA HIS A 67 0.24 23.95 20.87
C HIS A 67 0.60 24.69 19.59
N GLY A 68 0.31 25.99 19.62
CA GLY A 68 0.26 26.86 18.47
C GLY A 68 1.56 26.91 17.66
N GLN A 69 1.35 27.06 16.36
CA GLN A 69 2.29 27.67 15.43
C GLN A 69 3.51 26.83 15.03
N THR A 70 3.30 25.89 14.11
CA THR A 70 4.13 25.80 12.91
C THR A 70 3.40 25.02 11.82
N SER A 71 2.83 25.75 10.87
CA SER A 71 2.30 25.20 9.63
C SER A 71 3.44 24.61 8.82
N ARG A 72 3.80 23.35 9.09
CA ARG A 72 4.42 22.52 8.06
C ARG A 72 3.30 22.15 7.10
N LYS A 73 2.92 23.11 6.24
CA LYS A 73 2.24 22.79 4.99
C LYS A 73 3.22 21.89 4.24
N SER A 74 3.12 20.57 4.45
CA SER A 74 3.67 19.63 3.50
C SER A 74 3.11 20.04 2.15
N LEU A 75 3.92 20.00 1.10
CA LEU A 75 3.43 20.20 -0.26
C LEU A 75 2.29 19.21 -0.61
N ALA A 76 2.16 18.12 0.16
CA ALA A 76 1.03 17.19 0.16
C ALA A 76 -0.31 17.80 0.63
N GLY A 77 -0.30 18.71 1.61
CA GLY A 77 -1.51 19.41 2.07
C GLY A 77 -2.15 20.34 1.02
N ALA A 78 -1.40 20.76 -0.01
CA ALA A 78 -1.96 21.49 -1.15
C ALA A 78 -2.62 20.55 -2.19
N VAL A 79 -2.23 19.27 -2.21
CA VAL A 79 -2.81 18.23 -3.08
C VAL A 79 -4.05 17.60 -2.45
N ALA A 80 -4.16 17.58 -1.11
CA ALA A 80 -5.35 17.12 -0.39
C ALA A 80 -6.65 17.86 -0.78
N ALA A 81 -6.55 19.06 -1.37
CA ALA A 81 -7.68 19.84 -1.87
C ALA A 81 -7.85 19.75 -3.41
N ALA A 82 -6.92 19.12 -4.13
CA ALA A 82 -7.03 18.92 -5.57
C ALA A 82 -7.91 17.71 -5.84
N LYS A 83 -9.12 17.96 -6.36
CA LYS A 83 -10.08 16.94 -6.74
C LYS A 83 -9.42 15.97 -7.75
N LEU A 84 -9.22 14.72 -7.34
CA LEU A 84 -8.70 13.68 -8.23
C LEU A 84 -9.71 13.44 -9.36
N ASP A 85 -9.25 13.54 -10.60
CA ASP A 85 -10.05 13.26 -11.79
C ASP A 85 -9.50 12.07 -12.55
N VAL A 86 -10.42 11.17 -12.93
CA VAL A 86 -10.09 9.98 -13.70
C VAL A 86 -9.69 10.40 -15.10
N ARG A 87 -8.51 9.96 -15.54
CA ARG A 87 -7.95 10.26 -16.86
C ARG A 87 -7.83 8.99 -17.71
N PRO A 88 -8.94 8.51 -18.31
CA PRO A 88 -8.93 7.28 -19.10
C PRO A 88 -8.09 7.41 -20.38
N ASP A 89 -7.85 8.64 -20.85
CA ASP A 89 -6.96 8.95 -21.96
C ASP A 89 -5.51 8.53 -21.70
N PHE A 90 -5.04 8.64 -20.46
CA PHE A 90 -3.71 8.14 -20.09
C PHE A 90 -3.60 6.61 -20.14
N ALA A 91 -4.72 5.87 -20.09
CA ALA A 91 -4.70 4.42 -20.27
C ALA A 91 -4.35 4.04 -21.72
N ALA A 92 -4.75 4.85 -22.70
CA ALA A 92 -4.36 4.66 -24.11
C ALA A 92 -2.87 5.00 -24.34
N GLU A 93 -2.30 5.82 -23.47
CA GLU A 93 -0.90 6.28 -23.53
C GLU A 93 0.01 5.53 -22.54
N ALA A 94 -0.41 4.37 -22.02
CA ALA A 94 0.36 3.59 -21.05
C ALA A 94 1.80 3.30 -21.51
N SER A 95 1.99 3.03 -22.80
CA SER A 95 3.32 2.78 -23.39
C SER A 95 4.26 4.01 -23.39
N LEU A 96 3.71 5.22 -23.33
CA LEU A 96 4.51 6.44 -23.12
C LEU A 96 4.95 6.55 -21.66
N LEU A 97 4.04 6.25 -20.72
CA LEU A 97 4.33 6.25 -19.30
C LEU A 97 5.38 5.19 -18.92
N GLU A 98 5.38 4.01 -19.53
CA GLU A 98 6.38 2.96 -19.29
C GLU A 98 7.83 3.44 -19.45
N LYS A 99 8.08 4.40 -20.35
CA LYS A 99 9.42 4.96 -20.59
C LYS A 99 9.81 6.05 -19.59
N VAL A 100 8.81 6.75 -19.05
CA VAL A 100 9.02 7.93 -18.20
C VAL A 100 8.95 7.57 -16.72
N LEU A 101 8.09 6.62 -16.32
CA LEU A 101 7.94 6.19 -14.93
C LEU A 101 9.24 5.70 -14.26
N PRO A 102 10.15 4.97 -14.94
CA PRO A 102 11.40 4.52 -14.32
C PRO A 102 12.35 5.65 -13.93
N THR A 103 12.25 6.81 -14.59
CA THR A 103 13.11 7.98 -14.32
C THR A 103 12.39 9.04 -13.48
N ALA A 104 11.07 8.93 -13.33
CA ALA A 104 10.27 9.83 -12.53
C ALA A 104 10.43 9.53 -11.04
N THR A 105 10.59 10.59 -10.24
CA THR A 105 10.56 10.46 -8.77
C THR A 105 9.11 10.60 -8.30
N PRO A 106 8.55 9.57 -7.64
CA PRO A 106 7.19 9.65 -7.09
C PRO A 106 7.11 10.67 -5.95
N ILE A 107 5.98 11.38 -5.84
CA ILE A 107 5.68 12.28 -4.72
C ILE A 107 5.07 11.54 -3.52
N PHE A 108 4.56 10.33 -3.75
CA PHE A 108 4.10 9.40 -2.74
C PHE A 108 4.61 8.02 -3.13
N ASP A 109 5.26 7.34 -2.23
CA ASP A 109 5.93 6.06 -2.50
C ASP A 109 5.99 5.25 -1.21
N MET A 110 5.00 4.38 -1.04
CA MET A 110 4.82 3.62 0.19
C MET A 110 4.49 2.18 -0.12
N SER A 111 4.94 1.27 0.75
CA SER A 111 4.64 -0.16 0.65
C SER A 111 3.81 -0.63 1.84
N THR A 112 3.00 -1.66 1.58
CA THR A 112 2.23 -2.43 2.57
C THR A 112 3.09 -3.53 3.18
N GLU A 113 2.58 -4.22 4.21
CA GLU A 113 3.31 -5.29 4.90
C GLU A 113 3.66 -6.48 3.99
N ASP A 114 2.90 -6.66 2.91
CA ASP A 114 3.06 -7.66 1.86
C ASP A 114 3.86 -7.14 0.65
N ASP A 115 4.66 -6.10 0.84
CA ASP A 115 5.55 -5.47 -0.16
C ASP A 115 4.85 -4.92 -1.43
N ILE A 116 3.51 -4.77 -1.41
CA ILE A 116 2.83 -4.05 -2.49
C ILE A 116 3.14 -2.57 -2.36
N ARG A 117 3.70 -2.02 -3.42
CA ARG A 117 4.08 -0.61 -3.53
C ARG A 117 3.00 0.21 -4.22
N TYR A 118 2.69 1.36 -3.64
CA TYR A 118 1.73 2.33 -4.15
C TYR A 118 2.45 3.65 -4.39
N CYS A 119 2.38 4.12 -5.64
CA CYS A 119 3.09 5.31 -6.07
C CYS A 119 2.13 6.36 -6.62
N ILE A 120 2.38 7.63 -6.29
CA ILE A 120 1.76 8.78 -6.98
C ILE A 120 2.89 9.58 -7.62
N TYR A 121 2.74 9.82 -8.93
CA TYR A 121 3.69 10.62 -9.70
C TYR A 121 3.09 11.99 -10.01
N ARG A 122 3.96 12.98 -10.11
CA ARG A 122 3.61 14.32 -10.57
C ARG A 122 4.61 14.72 -11.65
N PHE A 123 4.10 15.01 -12.83
CA PHE A 123 4.85 15.53 -13.97
C PHE A 123 4.64 17.04 -14.10
#